data_AF-A0A966IPA4-F1
#
_entry.id   AF-A0A966IPA4-F1
#
_cell.length_a   1.000
_cell.length_b   1.000
_cell.length_c   1.000
_cell.angle_alpha   90.00
_cell.angle_beta   90.00
_cell.angle_gamma   90.00
#
_symmetry.space_group_name_H-M   'P 1'
#
loop_
_entity.id
_entity.type
_entity.pdbx_description
1 polymer ?
#
loop_
_entity_poly.entity_id
_entity_poly.type
_entity_poly.pdbx_seq_one_letter_code
_entity_poly.pdbx_strand_id
1 'polypeptide(L)'
;MQQSLNHLAIIMDGNRRWANAHGFEILKGHHQGADTLKVVSRAAIEYKIRWLTVFAFSSENWQRPSSEVAGLLALMKRFILTQSQELIDQNIRLRIVGRRDRFSDELQSAIRDVEKRSSGNSGLNLTVALDYGGRQDIAAAVGQIAHEVETGLLKASQVNDDLLKSRLSTSVLPPVDLLIRTGGEKRISNFLLWDLHYAELYFTDVYWPEFTTKHLSQAMDSFTMRDRRFGGASGDVVKFHMVKSDLD
;
A
#
# COMPACT_ATOMS: atom_id res chain seq x y z
N MET A 1 1.53 18.06 20.82
CA MET A 1 1.53 18.13 19.34
C MET A 1 0.54 17.10 18.85
N GLN A 2 -0.44 17.50 18.05
CA GLN A 2 -1.43 16.58 17.48
C GLN A 2 -0.68 15.57 16.58
N GLN A 3 -0.96 14.29 16.76
CA GLN A 3 -0.27 13.24 16.02
C GLN A 3 -0.65 13.33 14.54
N SER A 4 0.32 13.67 13.69
CA SER A 4 0.10 13.81 12.25
C SER A 4 0.15 12.45 11.58
N LEU A 5 -0.93 12.06 10.90
CA LEU A 5 -0.98 10.87 10.06
C LEU A 5 -0.10 11.07 8.82
N ASN A 6 1.05 10.39 8.73
CA ASN A 6 1.98 10.53 7.61
C ASN A 6 1.79 9.42 6.57
N HIS A 7 1.65 8.17 7.01
CA HIS A 7 1.46 7.01 6.14
C HIS A 7 0.16 6.25 6.43
N LEU A 8 -0.76 6.35 5.49
CA LEU A 8 -2.02 5.62 5.47
C LEU A 8 -1.92 4.38 4.58
N ALA A 9 -2.26 3.21 5.11
CA ALA A 9 -2.43 1.99 4.35
C ALA A 9 -3.92 1.61 4.27
N ILE A 10 -4.39 1.10 3.13
CA ILE A 10 -5.79 0.69 2.95
C ILE A 10 -5.90 -0.68 2.29
N ILE A 11 -6.59 -1.61 2.95
CA ILE A 11 -7.08 -2.85 2.36
C ILE A 11 -8.49 -2.59 1.81
N MET A 12 -8.59 -2.49 0.48
CA MET A 12 -9.81 -2.14 -0.27
C MET A 12 -10.76 -3.33 -0.43
N ASP A 13 -11.22 -3.90 0.68
CA ASP A 13 -12.07 -5.09 0.71
C ASP A 13 -13.57 -4.73 0.59
N GLY A 14 -14.38 -5.68 0.10
CA GLY A 14 -15.82 -5.52 -0.07
C GLY A 14 -16.32 -5.41 -1.51
N ASN A 15 -15.45 -5.24 -2.51
CA ASN A 15 -15.86 -5.04 -3.92
C ASN A 15 -16.83 -6.12 -4.45
N ARG A 16 -16.51 -7.40 -4.22
CA ARG A 16 -17.35 -8.54 -4.64
C ARG A 16 -18.69 -8.59 -3.90
N ARG A 17 -18.65 -8.39 -2.58
CA ARG A 17 -19.84 -8.42 -1.72
C ARG A 17 -20.79 -7.28 -2.06
N TRP A 18 -20.24 -6.10 -2.31
CA TRP A 18 -21.00 -4.95 -2.78
C TRP A 18 -21.70 -5.22 -4.12
N ALA A 19 -20.98 -5.76 -5.11
CA ALA A 19 -21.57 -6.09 -6.40
C ALA A 19 -22.72 -7.10 -6.25
N ASN A 20 -22.50 -8.18 -5.49
CA ASN A 20 -23.53 -9.19 -5.24
C ASN A 20 -24.75 -8.62 -4.51
N ALA A 21 -24.54 -7.77 -3.49
CA ALA A 21 -25.62 -7.16 -2.72
C ALA A 21 -26.53 -6.24 -3.58
N HIS A 22 -25.99 -5.70 -4.68
CA HIS A 22 -26.71 -4.83 -5.60
C HIS A 22 -27.15 -5.53 -6.90
N GLY A 23 -26.95 -6.84 -7.02
CA GLY A 23 -27.29 -7.60 -8.23
C GLY A 23 -26.42 -7.26 -9.45
N PHE A 24 -25.20 -6.76 -9.23
CA PHE A 24 -24.25 -6.41 -10.28
C PHE A 24 -23.21 -7.52 -10.52
N GLU A 25 -22.63 -7.51 -11.71
CA GLU A 25 -21.44 -8.33 -11.99
C GLU A 25 -20.26 -7.92 -11.11
N ILE A 26 -19.45 -8.92 -10.69
CA ILE A 26 -18.29 -8.71 -9.80
C ILE A 26 -17.34 -7.63 -10.34
N LEU A 27 -17.11 -7.59 -11.66
CA LEU A 27 -16.21 -6.64 -12.28
C LEU A 27 -16.68 -5.19 -12.08
N LYS A 28 -17.99 -4.94 -12.05
CA LYS A 28 -18.56 -3.61 -11.78
C LYS A 28 -18.20 -3.11 -10.37
N GLY A 29 -18.17 -4.01 -9.38
CA GLY A 29 -17.69 -3.66 -8.03
C GLY A 29 -16.24 -3.20 -8.03
N HIS A 30 -15.38 -3.88 -8.78
CA HIS A 30 -13.97 -3.48 -8.91
C HIS A 30 -13.79 -2.16 -9.68
N HIS A 31 -14.60 -1.90 -10.72
CA HIS A 31 -14.62 -0.60 -11.40
C HIS A 31 -14.98 0.54 -10.43
N GLN A 32 -16.07 0.39 -9.67
CA GLN A 32 -16.47 1.37 -8.66
C GLN A 32 -15.39 1.55 -7.57
N GLY A 33 -14.69 0.47 -7.22
CA GLY A 33 -13.55 0.52 -6.32
C GLY A 33 -12.38 1.34 -6.87
N ALA A 34 -12.09 1.28 -8.17
CA ALA A 34 -11.07 2.12 -8.80
C ALA A 34 -11.45 3.61 -8.76
N ASP A 35 -12.71 3.94 -8.97
CA ASP A 35 -13.21 5.32 -8.85
C ASP A 35 -13.12 5.82 -7.40
N THR A 36 -13.43 4.95 -6.44
CA THR A 36 -13.29 5.27 -5.01
C THR A 36 -11.84 5.56 -4.63
N LEU A 37 -10.88 4.82 -5.19
CA LEU A 37 -9.45 5.09 -4.97
C LEU A 37 -9.05 6.49 -5.42
N LYS A 38 -9.57 6.98 -6.56
CA LYS A 38 -9.31 8.35 -7.02
C LYS A 38 -9.86 9.39 -6.04
N VAL A 39 -11.08 9.19 -5.55
CA VAL A 39 -11.70 10.08 -4.55
C VAL A 39 -10.90 10.11 -3.26
N VAL A 40 -10.50 8.94 -2.74
CA VAL A 40 -9.70 8.81 -1.52
C VAL A 40 -8.31 9.41 -1.70
N SER A 41 -7.68 9.26 -2.87
CA SER A 41 -6.37 9.85 -3.15
C SER A 41 -6.42 11.38 -3.13
N ARG A 42 -7.47 11.98 -3.71
CA ARG A 42 -7.69 13.43 -3.63
C ARG A 42 -7.90 13.91 -2.20
N ALA A 43 -8.74 13.21 -1.43
CA ALA A 43 -8.94 13.52 -0.02
C ALA A 43 -7.65 13.39 0.79
N ALA A 44 -6.82 12.37 0.53
CA ALA A 44 -5.53 12.21 1.20
C ALA A 44 -4.60 13.42 0.97
N ILE A 45 -4.63 14.03 -0.23
CA ILE A 45 -3.91 15.28 -0.52
C ILE A 45 -4.44 16.43 0.33
N GLU A 46 -5.77 16.60 0.42
CA GLU A 46 -6.42 17.64 1.23
C GLU A 46 -6.06 17.50 2.72
N TYR A 47 -6.00 16.26 3.20
CA TYR A 47 -5.59 15.91 4.56
C TYR A 47 -4.07 15.96 4.79
N LYS A 48 -3.28 16.34 3.78
CA LYS A 48 -1.81 16.43 3.83
C LYS A 48 -1.12 15.11 4.17
N ILE A 49 -1.77 13.98 3.88
CA ILE A 49 -1.16 12.65 3.98
C ILE A 49 -0.08 12.56 2.90
N ARG A 50 1.14 12.16 3.28
CA ARG A 50 2.29 12.11 2.37
C ARG A 50 2.43 10.77 1.67
N TRP A 51 1.96 9.70 2.30
CA TRP A 51 2.08 8.33 1.81
C TRP A 51 0.74 7.61 1.90
N LEU A 52 0.25 7.10 0.78
CA LEU A 52 -0.93 6.25 0.69
C LEU A 52 -0.54 4.93 0.03
N THR A 53 -0.68 3.81 0.74
CA THR A 53 -0.43 2.48 0.19
C THR A 53 -1.71 1.66 0.14
N VAL A 54 -2.11 1.18 -1.03
CA VAL A 54 -3.37 0.45 -1.21
C VAL A 54 -3.14 -0.99 -1.66
N PHE A 55 -3.92 -1.91 -1.09
CA PHE A 55 -3.83 -3.33 -1.44
C PHE A 55 -4.80 -3.67 -2.57
N ALA A 56 -4.31 -3.68 -3.81
CA ALA A 56 -5.15 -3.90 -4.99
C ALA A 56 -5.19 -5.36 -5.43
N PHE A 57 -4.09 -6.12 -5.30
CA PHE A 57 -4.07 -7.54 -5.65
C PHE A 57 -3.05 -8.31 -4.80
N SER A 58 -3.51 -9.30 -4.03
CA SER A 58 -2.64 -10.15 -3.21
C SER A 58 -2.14 -11.37 -3.99
N SER A 59 -1.01 -11.95 -3.58
CA SER A 59 -0.51 -13.18 -4.20
C SER A 59 -1.44 -14.38 -4.05
N GLU A 60 -2.30 -14.38 -3.03
CA GLU A 60 -3.33 -15.40 -2.85
C GLU A 60 -4.51 -15.21 -3.83
N ASN A 61 -4.64 -14.04 -4.47
CA ASN A 61 -5.72 -13.80 -5.45
C ASN A 61 -5.55 -14.62 -6.74
N TRP A 62 -4.36 -15.16 -7.00
CA TRP A 62 -4.14 -16.13 -8.08
C TRP A 62 -4.93 -17.44 -7.90
N GLN A 63 -5.42 -17.74 -6.68
CA GLN A 63 -6.25 -18.92 -6.41
C GLN A 63 -7.73 -18.73 -6.81
N ARG A 64 -8.12 -17.52 -7.24
CA ARG A 64 -9.49 -17.22 -7.70
C ARG A 64 -9.74 -17.77 -9.10
N PRO A 65 -11.02 -17.83 -9.56
CA PRO A 65 -11.33 -18.23 -10.92
C PRO A 65 -10.56 -17.42 -11.96
N SER A 66 -10.05 -18.09 -13.00
CA SER A 66 -9.18 -17.49 -14.02
C SER A 66 -9.81 -16.29 -14.73
N SER A 67 -11.12 -16.33 -14.97
CA SER A 67 -11.87 -15.21 -15.55
C SER A 67 -11.88 -13.96 -14.65
N GLU A 68 -11.97 -14.13 -13.34
CA GLU A 68 -11.88 -13.02 -12.37
C GLU A 68 -10.47 -12.46 -12.32
N VAL A 69 -9.46 -13.32 -12.27
CA VAL A 69 -8.04 -12.91 -12.29
C VAL A 69 -7.73 -12.12 -13.57
N ALA A 70 -8.19 -12.61 -14.73
CA ALA A 70 -8.04 -11.91 -16.00
C ALA A 70 -8.74 -10.54 -16.00
N GLY A 71 -9.96 -10.45 -15.47
CA GLY A 71 -10.69 -9.19 -15.33
C GLY A 71 -9.98 -8.18 -14.41
N LEU A 72 -9.41 -8.64 -13.29
CA LEU A 72 -8.61 -7.81 -12.39
C LEU A 72 -7.34 -7.30 -13.07
N LEU A 73 -6.60 -8.17 -13.76
CA LEU A 73 -5.41 -7.78 -14.51
C LEU A 73 -5.74 -6.77 -15.61
N ALA A 74 -6.86 -6.95 -16.32
CA ALA A 74 -7.34 -6.01 -17.32
C ALA A 74 -7.69 -4.64 -16.71
N LEU A 75 -8.35 -4.62 -15.55
CA LEU A 75 -8.66 -3.39 -14.83
C LEU A 75 -7.39 -2.66 -14.38
N MET A 76 -6.42 -3.40 -13.83
CA MET A 76 -5.13 -2.84 -13.40
C MET A 76 -4.35 -2.27 -14.58
N LYS A 77 -4.29 -3.02 -15.69
CA LYS A 77 -3.68 -2.55 -16.94
C LYS A 77 -4.36 -1.26 -17.42
N ARG A 78 -5.69 -1.20 -17.41
CA ARG A 78 -6.45 0.01 -17.78
C ARG A 78 -6.13 1.19 -16.84
N PHE A 79 -6.09 0.97 -15.53
CA PHE A 79 -5.74 2.01 -14.57
C PHE A 79 -4.35 2.59 -14.86
N ILE A 80 -3.34 1.72 -15.01
CA ILE A 80 -1.95 2.12 -15.27
C ILE A 80 -1.81 2.84 -16.61
N LEU A 81 -2.42 2.33 -17.68
CA LEU A 81 -2.25 2.87 -19.03
C LEU A 81 -3.07 4.14 -19.28
N THR A 82 -4.28 4.23 -18.72
CA THR A 82 -5.26 5.26 -19.14
C THR A 82 -5.66 6.21 -18.03
N GLN A 83 -5.61 5.79 -16.76
CA GLN A 83 -6.12 6.59 -15.65
C GLN A 83 -5.02 7.22 -14.79
N SER A 84 -3.78 6.77 -14.94
CA SER A 84 -2.63 7.26 -14.18
C SER A 84 -2.25 8.70 -14.52
N GLN A 85 -2.46 9.15 -15.76
CA GLN A 85 -2.10 10.51 -16.20
C GLN A 85 -2.78 11.58 -15.33
N GLU A 86 -4.07 11.43 -15.04
CA GLU A 86 -4.82 12.35 -14.17
C GLU A 86 -4.17 12.48 -12.77
N LEU A 87 -3.68 11.36 -12.23
CA LEU A 87 -3.01 11.35 -10.92
C LEU A 87 -1.63 12.03 -10.99
N ILE A 88 -0.89 11.79 -12.07
CA ILE A 88 0.41 12.44 -12.31
C ILE A 88 0.23 13.96 -12.43
N ASP A 89 -0.77 14.42 -13.16
CA ASP A 89 -1.09 15.84 -13.32
C ASP A 89 -1.49 16.50 -11.98
N GLN A 90 -2.04 15.71 -11.05
CA GLN A 90 -2.34 16.11 -9.67
C GLN A 90 -1.12 16.06 -8.73
N ASN A 91 0.11 16.03 -9.28
CA ASN A 91 1.37 15.95 -8.54
C ASN A 91 1.48 14.70 -7.63
N ILE A 92 0.87 13.57 -8.04
CA ILE A 92 0.99 12.29 -7.34
C ILE A 92 2.17 11.50 -7.90
N ARG A 93 3.04 11.01 -7.02
CA ARG A 93 4.12 10.08 -7.37
C ARG A 93 3.63 8.65 -7.22
N LEU A 94 3.57 7.91 -8.31
CA LEU A 94 3.06 6.54 -8.37
C LEU A 94 4.18 5.52 -8.18
N ARG A 95 3.92 4.47 -7.38
CA ARG A 95 4.81 3.31 -7.20
C ARG A 95 4.01 2.02 -7.20
N ILE A 96 4.57 0.97 -7.76
CA ILE A 96 3.99 -0.37 -7.74
C ILE A 96 4.93 -1.31 -6.97
N VAL A 97 4.41 -1.94 -5.92
CA VAL A 97 5.17 -2.94 -5.13
C VAL A 97 4.56 -4.34 -5.29
N GLY A 98 5.38 -5.37 -5.11
CA GLY A 98 5.00 -6.78 -5.32
C GLY A 98 5.65 -7.41 -6.56
N ARG A 99 5.23 -8.63 -6.89
CA ARG A 99 5.84 -9.40 -7.99
C ARG A 99 5.47 -8.82 -9.34
N ARG A 100 6.47 -8.75 -10.22
CA ARG A 100 6.29 -8.29 -11.61
C ARG A 100 6.48 -9.41 -12.63
N ASP A 101 7.15 -10.50 -12.25
CA ASP A 101 7.54 -11.61 -13.12
C ASP A 101 6.35 -12.42 -13.65
N ARG A 102 5.18 -12.30 -13.03
CA ARG A 102 3.93 -12.92 -13.49
C ARG A 102 3.09 -12.05 -14.42
N PHE A 103 3.48 -10.80 -14.63
CA PHE A 103 2.80 -9.89 -15.53
C PHE A 103 3.36 -9.99 -16.94
N SER A 104 2.53 -9.69 -17.95
CA SER A 104 3.00 -9.60 -19.33
C SER A 104 4.05 -8.49 -19.47
N ASP A 105 4.96 -8.64 -20.42
CA ASP A 105 6.02 -7.64 -20.69
C ASP A 105 5.45 -6.24 -20.94
N GLU A 106 4.30 -6.18 -21.60
CA GLU A 106 3.55 -4.94 -21.84
C GLU A 106 3.13 -4.27 -20.52
N LEU A 107 2.55 -5.03 -19.57
CA LEU A 107 2.15 -4.49 -18.27
C LEU A 107 3.38 -4.11 -17.43
N GLN A 108 4.45 -4.91 -17.45
CA GLN A 108 5.69 -4.55 -16.78
C GLN A 108 6.30 -3.25 -17.34
N SER A 109 6.26 -3.08 -18.66
CA SER A 109 6.73 -1.86 -19.33
C SER A 109 5.87 -0.65 -18.95
N ALA A 110 4.54 -0.81 -18.94
CA ALA A 110 3.61 0.23 -18.53
C ALA A 110 3.81 0.67 -17.07
N ILE A 111 4.09 -0.28 -16.17
CA ILE A 111 4.44 0.01 -14.77
C ILE A 111 5.72 0.85 -14.70
N ARG A 112 6.78 0.45 -15.40
CA ARG A 112 8.04 1.21 -15.41
C ARG A 112 7.84 2.63 -15.96
N ASP A 113 7.05 2.77 -17.03
CA ASP A 113 6.76 4.06 -17.65
C ASP A 113 6.03 5.01 -16.68
N VAL A 114 4.98 4.52 -16.01
CA VAL A 114 4.21 5.36 -15.08
C VAL A 114 5.02 5.77 -13.84
N GLU A 115 5.85 4.87 -13.31
CA GLU A 115 6.76 5.17 -12.20
C GLU A 115 7.80 6.23 -12.61
N LYS A 116 8.34 6.13 -13.82
CA LYS A 116 9.30 7.09 -14.36
C LYS A 116 8.66 8.47 -14.59
N ARG A 117 7.51 8.52 -15.25
CA ARG A 117 6.79 9.77 -15.55
C ARG A 117 6.35 10.52 -14.31
N SER A 118 6.02 9.80 -13.24
CA SER A 118 5.61 10.40 -11.96
C SER A 118 6.77 10.67 -11.00
N SER A 119 8.01 10.29 -11.33
CA SER A 119 9.14 10.31 -10.40
C SER A 119 9.52 11.71 -9.87
N GLY A 120 9.29 12.75 -10.67
CA GLY A 120 9.51 14.15 -10.30
C GLY A 120 8.42 14.77 -9.43
N ASN A 121 7.28 14.08 -9.26
CA ASN A 121 6.19 14.59 -8.44
C ASN A 121 6.55 14.56 -6.95
N SER A 122 6.15 15.62 -6.24
CA SER A 122 6.50 15.91 -4.85
C SER A 122 5.30 15.91 -3.89
N GLY A 123 4.10 15.69 -4.43
CA GLY A 123 2.85 15.60 -3.66
C GLY A 123 2.67 14.23 -2.98
N LEU A 124 1.48 13.66 -3.12
CA LEU A 124 1.15 12.36 -2.52
C LEU A 124 1.99 11.24 -3.15
N ASN A 125 2.59 10.40 -2.31
CA ASN A 125 3.18 9.14 -2.75
C ASN A 125 2.10 8.06 -2.70
N LEU A 126 1.55 7.69 -3.87
CA LEU A 126 0.57 6.63 -3.99
C LEU A 126 1.26 5.33 -4.41
N THR A 127 1.30 4.37 -3.49
CA THR A 127 1.84 3.04 -3.72
C THR A 127 0.70 2.05 -3.89
N VAL A 128 0.71 1.30 -4.99
CA VAL A 128 -0.28 0.24 -5.26
C VAL A 128 0.42 -1.11 -5.14
N ALA A 129 -0.04 -1.95 -4.21
CA ALA A 129 0.49 -3.28 -4.01
C ALA A 129 -0.20 -4.28 -4.94
N LEU A 130 0.56 -4.82 -5.90
CA LEU A 130 0.11 -5.73 -6.97
C LEU A 130 0.89 -7.04 -6.92
N ASP A 131 0.17 -8.16 -6.86
CA ASP A 131 0.76 -9.48 -6.58
C ASP A 131 1.75 -9.41 -5.40
N TYR A 132 1.27 -8.80 -4.33
CA TYR A 132 2.06 -8.55 -3.12
C TYR A 132 1.62 -9.46 -1.99
N GLY A 133 2.59 -9.92 -1.21
CA GLY A 133 2.38 -10.51 0.12
C GLY A 133 3.62 -10.27 0.98
N GLY A 134 3.45 -9.80 2.21
CA GLY A 134 4.54 -9.41 3.10
C GLY A 134 5.48 -10.56 3.44
N ARG A 135 4.97 -11.79 3.60
CA ARG A 135 5.84 -12.98 3.76
C ARG A 135 6.74 -13.20 2.54
N GLN A 136 6.19 -13.00 1.35
CA GLN A 136 6.92 -13.20 0.10
C GLN A 136 7.93 -12.07 -0.14
N ASP A 137 7.58 -10.84 0.24
CA ASP A 137 8.47 -9.68 0.20
C ASP A 137 9.68 -9.86 1.14
N ILE A 138 9.45 -10.29 2.38
CA ILE A 138 10.50 -10.62 3.35
C ILE A 138 11.37 -11.78 2.84
N ALA A 139 10.76 -12.84 2.32
CA ALA A 139 11.52 -13.99 1.78
C ALA A 139 12.41 -13.58 0.60
N ALA A 140 11.91 -12.72 -0.30
CA ALA A 140 12.69 -12.21 -1.42
C ALA A 140 13.85 -11.30 -0.97
N ALA A 141 13.65 -10.47 0.04
CA ALA A 141 14.69 -9.64 0.63
C ALA A 141 15.79 -10.49 1.32
N VAL A 142 15.38 -11.50 2.08
CA VAL A 142 16.31 -12.46 2.71
C VAL A 142 17.10 -13.24 1.65
N GLY A 143 16.47 -13.66 0.55
CA GLY A 143 17.15 -14.32 -0.56
C GLY A 143 18.22 -13.44 -1.20
N GLN A 144 17.95 -12.14 -1.40
CA GLN A 144 18.95 -11.17 -1.87
C GLN A 144 20.12 -11.03 -0.90
N ILE A 145 19.84 -10.86 0.39
CA ILE A 145 20.88 -10.74 1.43
C ILE A 145 21.74 -12.01 1.48
N ALA A 146 21.13 -13.20 1.42
CA ALA A 146 21.85 -14.46 1.42
C ALA A 146 22.81 -14.56 0.22
N HIS A 147 22.37 -14.16 -0.97
CA HIS A 147 23.22 -14.12 -2.15
C HIS A 147 24.36 -13.10 -2.04
N GLU A 148 24.09 -11.91 -1.48
CA GLU A 148 25.12 -10.89 -1.22
C GLU A 148 26.16 -11.37 -0.19
N VAL A 149 25.74 -12.19 0.80
CA VAL A 149 26.66 -12.82 1.76
C VAL A 149 27.49 -13.93 1.09
N GLU A 150 26.86 -14.79 0.30
CA GLU A 150 27.52 -15.89 -0.41
C GLU A 150 28.59 -15.39 -1.40
N THR A 151 28.31 -14.27 -2.07
CA THR A 151 29.24 -13.62 -3.02
C THR A 151 30.29 -12.73 -2.36
N GLY A 152 30.25 -12.58 -1.03
CA GLY A 152 31.20 -11.77 -0.26
C GLY A 152 30.97 -10.26 -0.34
N LEU A 153 29.86 -9.79 -0.92
CA LEU A 153 29.45 -8.39 -0.91
C LEU A 153 29.05 -7.91 0.50
N LEU A 154 28.56 -8.83 1.33
CA LEU A 154 28.21 -8.60 2.73
C LEU A 154 28.78 -9.68 3.65
N LYS A 155 29.02 -9.34 4.91
CA LYS A 155 29.24 -10.32 5.98
C LYS A 155 27.92 -10.60 6.68
N ALA A 156 27.70 -11.84 7.11
CA ALA A 156 26.50 -12.22 7.89
C ALA A 156 26.30 -11.35 9.14
N SER A 157 27.38 -10.88 9.77
CA SER A 157 27.34 -9.98 10.94
C SER A 157 26.83 -8.57 10.63
N GLN A 158 26.69 -8.20 9.36
CA GLN A 158 26.14 -6.90 8.93
C GLN A 158 24.62 -6.96 8.74
N VAL A 159 24.01 -8.14 8.84
CA VAL A 159 22.57 -8.31 8.67
C VAL A 159 21.83 -7.76 9.90
N ASN A 160 20.97 -6.78 9.66
CA ASN A 160 20.14 -6.12 10.66
C ASN A 160 18.82 -5.64 10.04
N ASP A 161 17.96 -5.01 10.85
CA ASP A 161 16.63 -4.55 10.45
C ASP A 161 16.69 -3.51 9.31
N ASP A 162 17.66 -2.60 9.33
CA ASP A 162 17.84 -1.58 8.28
C ASP A 162 18.25 -2.21 6.94
N LEU A 163 19.17 -3.17 6.97
CA LEU A 163 19.57 -3.91 5.79
C LEU A 163 18.39 -4.69 5.21
N LEU A 164 17.62 -5.38 6.06
CA LEU A 164 16.43 -6.10 5.63
C LEU A 164 15.41 -5.14 4.99
N LYS A 165 15.11 -4.02 5.64
CA LYS A 165 14.23 -2.97 5.10
C LYS A 165 14.72 -2.45 3.74
N SER A 166 16.03 -2.27 3.56
CA SER A 166 16.60 -1.79 2.30
C SER A 166 16.41 -2.73 1.10
N ARG A 167 16.14 -4.02 1.35
CA ARG A 167 15.94 -5.06 0.33
C ARG A 167 14.48 -5.45 0.11
N LEU A 168 13.56 -4.95 0.95
CA LEU A 168 12.12 -5.08 0.72
C LEU A 168 11.69 -4.27 -0.50
N SER A 169 10.66 -4.73 -1.22
CA SER A 169 10.02 -3.92 -2.27
C SER A 169 9.39 -2.64 -1.72
N THR A 170 9.16 -2.57 -0.42
CA THR A 170 8.66 -1.40 0.31
C THR A 170 9.76 -0.53 0.90
N SER A 171 11.04 -0.69 0.52
CA SER A 171 12.19 -0.01 1.14
C SER A 171 12.04 1.52 1.26
N VAL A 172 11.41 2.16 0.28
CA VAL A 172 11.17 3.61 0.24
C VAL A 172 9.98 4.07 1.09
N LEU A 173 9.15 3.15 1.58
CA LEU A 173 7.97 3.48 2.38
C LEU A 173 8.36 3.71 3.84
N PRO A 174 7.89 4.79 4.49
CA PRO A 174 7.99 4.92 5.94
C PRO A 174 7.12 3.88 6.65
N PRO A 175 7.28 3.69 7.97
CA PRO A 175 6.36 2.89 8.76
C PRO A 175 4.90 3.35 8.57
N VAL A 176 3.96 2.41 8.64
CA VAL A 176 2.53 2.72 8.53
C VAL A 176 2.05 3.28 9.86
N ASP A 177 1.34 4.40 9.82
CA ASP A 177 0.70 4.99 10.99
C ASP A 177 -0.69 4.40 11.24
N LEU A 178 -1.49 4.30 10.17
CA LEU A 178 -2.86 3.80 10.20
C LEU A 178 -3.09 2.83 9.06
N LEU A 179 -3.61 1.65 9.38
CA LEU A 179 -4.19 0.71 8.43
C LEU A 179 -5.71 0.77 8.53
N ILE A 180 -6.35 1.12 7.42
CA ILE A 180 -7.81 0.99 7.24
C ILE A 180 -8.09 -0.31 6.50
N ARG A 181 -9.09 -1.07 6.96
CA ARG A 181 -9.68 -2.15 6.18
C ARG A 181 -11.20 -2.03 6.14
N THR A 182 -11.73 -2.06 4.92
CA THR A 182 -13.17 -2.03 4.62
C THR A 182 -13.79 -3.42 4.59
N GLY A 183 -15.12 -3.49 4.50
CA GLY A 183 -15.88 -4.73 4.30
C GLY A 183 -15.95 -5.68 5.51
N GLY A 184 -15.76 -5.17 6.73
CA GLY A 184 -16.07 -5.84 7.99
C GLY A 184 -15.06 -6.88 8.49
N GLU A 185 -14.07 -7.24 7.68
CA GLU A 185 -13.06 -8.24 8.06
C GLU A 185 -12.00 -7.63 8.98
N LYS A 186 -11.69 -8.31 10.09
CA LYS A 186 -10.72 -7.85 11.11
C LYS A 186 -9.39 -8.60 11.04
N ARG A 187 -8.66 -8.42 9.94
CA ARG A 187 -7.32 -9.02 9.71
C ARG A 187 -6.50 -8.20 8.73
N ILE A 188 -5.18 -8.36 8.72
CA ILE A 188 -4.27 -7.64 7.80
C ILE A 188 -3.98 -8.40 6.50
N SER A 189 -4.29 -9.71 6.45
CA SER A 189 -4.21 -10.53 5.22
C SER A 189 -2.86 -10.44 4.48
N ASN A 190 -1.74 -10.64 5.19
CA ASN A 190 -0.40 -10.65 4.60
C ASN A 190 0.00 -9.30 3.94
N PHE A 191 -0.70 -8.20 4.25
CA PHE A 191 -0.35 -6.88 3.75
C PHE A 191 0.70 -6.21 4.64
N LEU A 192 1.73 -5.59 4.03
CA LEU A 192 2.75 -4.74 4.67
C LEU A 192 3.27 -5.25 6.03
N LEU A 193 3.57 -6.55 6.16
CA LEU A 193 3.88 -7.16 7.47
C LEU A 193 5.02 -6.47 8.22
N TRP A 194 6.07 -6.08 7.51
CA TRP A 194 7.19 -5.34 8.09
C TRP A 194 6.78 -3.91 8.51
N ASP A 195 6.08 -3.21 7.63
CA ASP A 195 5.75 -1.79 7.80
C ASP A 195 4.61 -1.53 8.80
N LEU A 196 3.82 -2.55 9.14
CA LEU A 196 2.69 -2.47 10.09
C LEU A 196 3.07 -2.65 11.57
N HIS A 197 4.36 -2.80 11.88
CA HIS A 197 4.83 -3.22 13.21
C HIS A 197 4.29 -2.39 14.41
N TYR A 198 4.01 -1.09 14.23
CA TYR A 198 3.34 -0.23 15.22
C TYR A 198 2.16 0.57 14.63
N ALA A 199 1.55 0.05 13.56
CA ALA A 199 0.41 0.70 12.94
C ALA A 199 -0.85 0.58 13.80
N GLU A 200 -1.63 1.65 13.83
CA GLU A 200 -3.00 1.58 14.34
C GLU A 200 -3.91 0.89 13.33
N LEU A 201 -4.89 0.15 13.82
CA LEU A 201 -5.80 -0.63 12.99
C LEU A 201 -7.23 -0.08 13.10
N TYR A 202 -7.81 0.28 11.96
CA TYR A 202 -9.19 0.71 11.83
C TYR A 202 -9.96 -0.22 10.88
N PHE A 203 -11.00 -0.86 11.41
CA PHE A 203 -11.85 -1.77 10.64
C PHE A 203 -13.24 -1.17 10.52
N THR A 204 -13.82 -1.23 9.32
CA THR A 204 -15.18 -0.74 9.06
C THR A 204 -15.97 -1.74 8.24
N ASP A 205 -17.28 -1.83 8.51
CA ASP A 205 -18.21 -2.69 7.79
C ASP A 205 -18.58 -2.12 6.41
N VAL A 206 -18.29 -0.83 6.15
CA VAL A 206 -18.53 -0.18 4.86
C VAL A 206 -17.75 -0.90 3.76
N TYR A 207 -18.42 -1.26 2.66
CA TYR A 207 -17.74 -1.85 1.51
C TYR A 207 -16.90 -0.81 0.77
N TRP A 208 -15.76 -1.22 0.20
CA TRP A 208 -14.87 -0.30 -0.52
C TRP A 208 -15.59 0.56 -1.58
N PRO A 209 -16.47 0.03 -2.45
CA PRO A 209 -17.23 0.85 -3.41
C PRO A 209 -18.10 1.97 -2.82
N GLU A 210 -18.43 1.90 -1.52
CA GLU A 210 -19.25 2.88 -0.78
C GLU A 210 -18.39 3.74 0.16
N PHE A 211 -17.08 3.53 0.18
CA PHE A 211 -16.19 4.28 1.05
C PHE A 211 -16.08 5.74 0.55
N THR A 212 -16.21 6.70 1.46
CA THR A 212 -16.30 8.13 1.12
C THR A 212 -15.27 8.94 1.92
N THR A 213 -15.11 10.21 1.57
CA THR A 213 -14.28 11.15 2.34
C THR A 213 -14.75 11.32 3.79
N LYS A 214 -16.05 11.15 4.07
CA LYS A 214 -16.60 11.12 5.42
C LYS A 214 -16.11 9.89 6.20
N HIS A 215 -16.10 8.73 5.56
CA HIS A 215 -15.57 7.50 6.18
C HIS A 215 -14.06 7.59 6.44
N LEU A 216 -13.31 8.22 5.52
CA LEU A 216 -11.89 8.52 5.73
C LEU A 216 -11.68 9.43 6.94
N SER A 217 -12.45 10.53 7.05
CA SER A 217 -12.40 11.44 8.20
C SER A 217 -12.62 10.71 9.51
N GLN A 218 -13.63 9.84 9.59
CA GLN A 218 -13.92 9.06 10.81
C GLN A 218 -12.75 8.16 11.22
N ALA A 219 -12.08 7.52 10.25
CA ALA A 219 -10.91 6.70 10.52
C ALA A 219 -9.73 7.54 11.03
N MET A 220 -9.55 8.75 10.47
CA MET A 220 -8.53 9.69 10.92
C MET A 220 -8.81 10.24 12.32
N ASP A 221 -10.06 10.58 12.62
CA ASP A 221 -10.47 11.02 13.95
C ASP A 221 -10.18 9.92 14.97
N SER A 222 -10.53 8.66 14.64
CA SER A 222 -10.19 7.50 15.47
C SER A 222 -8.69 7.38 15.72
N PHE A 223 -7.84 7.63 14.72
CA PHE A 223 -6.39 7.62 14.87
C PHE A 223 -5.90 8.71 15.82
N THR A 224 -6.39 9.95 15.66
CA THR A 224 -5.94 11.08 16.49
C THR A 224 -6.31 10.95 17.97
N MET A 225 -7.33 10.15 18.29
CA MET A 225 -7.74 9.88 19.67
C MET A 225 -6.92 8.78 20.36
N ARG A 226 -6.05 8.05 19.64
CA ARG A 226 -5.27 6.96 20.23
C ARG A 226 -4.01 7.46 20.92
N ASP A 227 -3.69 6.83 22.03
CA ASP A 227 -2.45 7.05 22.77
C ASP A 227 -1.38 6.05 22.30
N ARG A 228 -0.52 6.49 21.37
CA ARG A 228 0.52 5.65 20.76
C ARG A 228 1.78 5.63 21.63
N ARG A 229 1.97 4.53 22.36
CA ARG A 229 3.01 4.39 23.39
C ARG A 229 4.31 3.74 22.93
N PHE A 230 4.34 3.05 21.79
CA PHE A 230 5.53 2.40 21.22
C PHE A 230 6.39 1.61 22.23
N GLY A 231 5.77 0.98 23.23
CA GLY A 231 6.45 0.23 24.30
C GLY A 231 6.92 1.05 25.51
N GLY A 232 6.72 2.37 25.53
CA GLY A 232 6.94 3.24 26.70
C GLY A 232 5.76 3.27 27.67
N ALA A 233 6.02 3.57 28.94
CA ALA A 233 4.98 3.91 29.91
C ALA A 233 4.42 5.31 29.63
N SER A 234 3.19 5.58 30.08
CA SER A 234 2.49 6.86 29.88
C SER A 234 3.38 8.05 30.28
N GLY A 235 3.81 8.87 29.31
CA GLY A 235 4.63 10.06 29.55
C GLY A 235 5.88 10.16 28.67
N ASP A 236 6.38 9.04 28.13
CA ASP A 236 7.61 9.03 27.34
C ASP A 236 7.29 8.98 25.83
N VAL A 237 7.35 10.15 25.19
CA VAL A 237 7.32 10.23 23.73
C VAL A 237 8.65 9.69 23.20
N VAL A 238 8.68 8.41 22.83
CA VAL A 238 9.83 7.81 22.13
C VAL A 238 9.91 8.43 20.74
N LYS A 239 10.77 9.44 20.58
CA LYS A 239 11.13 9.98 19.27
C LYS A 239 12.02 8.95 18.56
N PHE A 240 11.45 8.21 17.62
CA PHE A 240 12.25 7.51 16.62
C PHE A 240 13.01 8.56 15.81
N HIS A 241 14.34 8.59 15.97
CA HIS A 241 15.19 9.35 15.08
C HIS A 241 15.12 8.67 13.72
N MET A 242 14.52 9.34 12.74
CA MET A 242 14.80 9.00 11.35
C MET A 242 16.30 9.25 11.14
N VAL A 243 17.05 8.18 10.89
CA VAL A 243 18.42 8.29 10.42
C VAL A 243 18.33 9.06 9.09
N LYS A 244 18.89 10.27 9.06
CA LYS A 244 19.12 10.98 7.81
C LYS A 244 20.00 10.07 6.96
N SER A 245 19.57 9.78 5.72
CA SER A 245 20.51 9.24 4.74
C SER A 245 21.53 10.32 4.45
N ASP A 246 22.81 10.05 4.72
CA ASP A 246 23.94 10.89 4.34
C ASP A 246 24.19 10.81 2.82
N LEU A 247 23.20 11.24 2.05
CA LEU A 247 23.31 11.53 0.62
C LEU A 247 22.63 12.88 0.37
N ASP A 248 23.35 13.93 0.75
CA ASP A 248 23.50 15.21 0.04
C ASP A 248 24.69 15.97 0.67
#